data_AF-A0A1G6BAQ4-F1
#
_entry.id   AF-A0A1G6BAQ4-F1
#
_cell.length_a   1.000
_cell.length_b   1.000
_cell.length_c   1.000
_cell.angle_alpha   90.00
_cell.angle_beta   90.00
_cell.angle_gamma   90.00
#
_symmetry.space_group_name_H-M   'P 1'
#
loop_
_entity.id
_entity.type
_entity.pdbx_description
1 polymer ?
#
loop_
_entity_poly.entity_id
_entity_poly.type
_entity_poly.pdbx_seq_one_letter_code
_entity_poly.pdbx_strand_id
1 'polypeptide(L)'
;MNLWRRLSRLCLAAAAGALLPLQPALSQDQGAGQYAGQWGCRYSMEPFSKNPIDTHYWEFGIILQPDSTYAMQGFYYSPSLGVQIPVQGQGRWGMTANGPRGTAISVSGQLLRQDAGWQPFEFMVTPADNRNLYLQFRGNTHMTNISCQR
;
A
#
# COMPACT_ATOMS: atom_id res chain seq x y z
N MET A 1 -45.12 -60.58 1.02
CA MET A 1 -44.38 -60.78 2.28
C MET A 1 -44.00 -59.40 2.81
N ASN A 2 -44.92 -58.75 3.52
CA ASN A 2 -44.97 -58.68 5.00
C ASN A 2 -43.76 -57.92 5.57
N LEU A 3 -43.92 -56.61 5.81
CA LEU A 3 -44.39 -56.01 7.07
C LEU A 3 -43.36 -56.10 8.21
N TRP A 4 -42.92 -54.90 8.63
CA TRP A 4 -42.78 -54.47 10.02
C TRP A 4 -41.60 -54.96 10.85
N ARG A 5 -40.75 -54.01 11.26
CA ARG A 5 -40.63 -53.44 12.63
C ARG A 5 -39.49 -52.41 12.61
N ARG A 6 -39.76 -51.10 12.81
CA ARG A 6 -39.89 -50.41 14.12
C ARG A 6 -38.62 -50.58 14.95
N LEU A 7 -37.94 -49.57 15.51
CA LEU A 7 -38.39 -48.29 16.08
C LEU A 7 -37.14 -47.58 16.67
N SER A 8 -37.22 -46.25 16.86
CA SER A 8 -36.55 -45.46 17.93
C SER A 8 -35.05 -45.17 17.74
N ARG A 9 -34.49 -43.96 17.93
CA ARG A 9 -34.82 -42.74 18.68
C ARG A 9 -34.12 -41.57 17.96
N LEU A 10 -34.81 -40.45 17.70
CA LEU A 10 -34.74 -39.25 18.54
C LEU A 10 -33.30 -38.81 18.85
N CYS A 11 -32.78 -37.89 18.04
CA CYS A 11 -31.92 -36.81 18.50
C CYS A 11 -32.31 -35.56 17.71
N LEU A 12 -33.11 -34.70 18.33
CA LEU A 12 -33.16 -33.29 17.98
C LEU A 12 -31.75 -32.72 18.17
N ALA A 13 -31.04 -32.44 17.08
CA ALA A 13 -29.91 -31.54 17.14
C ALA A 13 -30.47 -30.12 16.96
N ALA A 14 -30.43 -29.37 18.07
CA ALA A 14 -30.84 -27.98 18.14
C ALA A 14 -30.11 -27.14 17.08
N ALA A 15 -30.89 -26.34 16.35
CA ALA A 15 -30.38 -25.28 15.49
C ALA A 15 -29.74 -24.19 16.37
N ALA A 16 -28.44 -24.28 16.61
CA ALA A 16 -27.65 -23.18 17.13
C ALA A 16 -27.35 -22.22 15.98
N GLY A 17 -28.25 -21.26 15.78
CA GLY A 17 -27.99 -20.09 14.94
C GLY A 17 -26.87 -19.27 15.58
N ALA A 18 -25.64 -19.52 15.15
CA ALA A 18 -24.54 -18.61 15.39
C ALA A 18 -24.79 -17.36 14.53
N LEU A 19 -25.42 -16.35 15.12
CA LEU A 19 -25.37 -14.98 14.63
C LEU A 19 -23.90 -14.54 14.71
N LEU A 20 -23.17 -14.75 13.61
CA LEU A 20 -21.91 -14.07 13.39
C LEU A 20 -22.22 -12.57 13.45
N PRO A 21 -21.50 -11.76 14.24
CA PRO A 21 -21.56 -10.32 14.07
C PRO A 21 -21.11 -10.05 12.63
N LEU A 22 -22.03 -9.53 11.79
CA LEU A 22 -21.64 -8.88 10.56
C LEU A 22 -20.67 -7.77 10.97
N GLN A 23 -19.39 -8.04 10.79
CA GLN A 23 -18.39 -6.99 10.82
C GLN A 23 -18.83 -5.98 9.76
N PRO A 24 -18.85 -4.67 10.08
CA PRO A 24 -19.10 -3.68 9.06
C PRO A 24 -18.06 -3.90 7.97
N ALA A 25 -18.52 -4.20 6.75
CA ALA A 25 -17.68 -4.14 5.58
C ALA A 25 -17.00 -2.79 5.61
N LEU A 26 -15.66 -2.79 5.72
CA LEU A 26 -14.84 -1.60 5.49
C LEU A 26 -15.39 -0.96 4.22
N SER A 27 -15.89 0.26 4.36
CA SER A 27 -16.46 1.01 3.25
C SER A 27 -15.46 0.95 2.12
N GLN A 28 -15.81 0.22 1.06
CA GLN A 28 -15.07 0.23 -0.18
C GLN A 28 -15.16 1.66 -0.67
N ASP A 29 -14.05 2.38 -0.52
CA ASP A 29 -13.91 3.76 -0.93
C ASP A 29 -14.16 3.80 -2.45
N GLN A 30 -15.37 4.18 -2.84
CA GLN A 30 -15.89 4.02 -4.21
C GLN A 30 -15.08 4.82 -5.25
N GLY A 31 -14.13 5.65 -4.82
CA GLY A 31 -13.18 6.38 -5.67
C GLY A 31 -11.76 5.80 -5.76
N ALA A 32 -11.40 4.82 -4.92
CA ALA A 32 -10.04 4.26 -4.89
C ALA A 32 -9.76 3.32 -6.07
N GLY A 33 -10.75 2.53 -6.50
CA GLY A 33 -10.56 1.45 -7.47
C GLY A 33 -9.96 1.88 -8.82
N GLN A 34 -10.13 3.13 -9.24
CA GLN A 34 -9.53 3.66 -10.48
C GLN A 34 -8.00 3.79 -10.41
N TYR A 35 -7.43 3.86 -9.21
CA TYR A 35 -5.99 3.97 -8.97
C TYR A 35 -5.34 2.61 -8.64
N ALA A 36 -6.14 1.56 -8.46
CA ALA A 36 -5.63 0.20 -8.35
C ALA A 36 -4.93 -0.19 -9.66
N GLY A 37 -3.79 -0.86 -9.55
CA GLY A 37 -2.95 -1.22 -10.68
C GLY A 37 -1.46 -1.14 -10.38
N GLN A 38 -0.66 -1.33 -11.43
CA GLN A 38 0.79 -1.25 -11.37
C GLN A 38 1.27 0.15 -11.78
N TRP A 39 2.21 0.68 -11.02
CA TRP A 39 2.83 1.99 -11.22
C TRP A 39 4.35 1.86 -11.13
N GLY A 40 5.08 2.54 -12.01
CA GLY A 40 6.51 2.77 -11.87
C GLY A 40 6.75 4.11 -11.21
N CYS A 41 7.41 4.12 -10.05
CA CYS A 41 7.64 5.31 -9.24
C CYS A 41 9.13 5.65 -9.16
N ARG A 42 9.42 6.95 -9.24
CA ARG A 42 10.71 7.54 -8.86
C ARG A 42 10.49 8.44 -7.67
N TYR A 43 11.27 8.26 -6.62
CA TYR A 43 11.23 9.04 -5.39
C TYR A 43 12.64 9.58 -5.13
N SER A 44 12.81 10.90 -5.15
CA SER A 44 14.04 11.57 -4.67
C SER A 44 13.79 12.38 -3.39
N MET A 45 14.78 12.38 -2.50
CA MET A 45 14.94 13.35 -1.43
C MET A 45 16.26 14.09 -1.65
N GLU A 46 16.16 15.37 -1.97
CA GLU A 46 17.28 16.23 -2.29
C GLU A 46 17.51 17.25 -1.16
N PRO A 47 18.71 17.33 -0.58
CA PRO A 47 19.02 18.27 0.49
C PRO A 47 19.09 19.71 -0.03
N PHE A 48 18.62 20.68 0.77
CA PHE A 48 18.76 22.11 0.39
C PHE A 48 20.20 22.60 0.42
N SER A 49 21.09 21.92 1.15
CA SER A 49 22.54 22.18 1.10
C SER A 49 23.12 21.96 -0.31
N LYS A 50 22.39 21.26 -1.19
CA LYS A 50 22.83 20.81 -2.52
C LYS A 50 24.06 19.92 -2.48
N ASN A 51 24.41 19.38 -1.32
CA ASN A 51 25.47 18.40 -1.20
C ASN A 51 24.98 17.07 -1.81
N PRO A 52 25.56 16.61 -2.93
CA PRO A 52 25.02 15.44 -3.63
C PRO A 52 25.05 14.17 -2.79
N ILE A 53 25.96 14.08 -1.81
CA ILE A 53 26.14 12.87 -1.01
C ILE A 53 24.96 12.59 -0.06
N ASP A 54 24.19 13.62 0.29
CA ASP A 54 23.01 13.50 1.15
C ASP A 54 21.71 13.29 0.33
N THR A 55 21.84 13.08 -0.99
CA THR A 55 20.71 12.74 -1.85
C THR A 55 20.34 11.26 -1.69
N HIS A 56 19.04 11.02 -1.53
CA HIS A 56 18.47 9.69 -1.48
C HIS A 56 17.51 9.49 -2.64
N TYR A 57 17.63 8.37 -3.33
CA TYR A 57 16.83 8.04 -4.50
C TYR A 57 16.27 6.63 -4.40
N TRP A 58 15.01 6.45 -4.78
CA TRP A 58 14.37 5.16 -4.95
C TRP A 58 13.72 5.11 -6.33
N GLU A 59 13.82 3.94 -6.98
CA GLU A 59 13.05 3.62 -8.17
C GLU A 59 12.43 2.23 -7.97
N PHE A 60 11.10 2.16 -8.08
CA PHE A 60 10.37 0.95 -7.75
C PHE A 60 9.08 0.82 -8.54
N GLY A 61 8.71 -0.42 -8.85
CA GLY A 61 7.34 -0.77 -9.20
C GLY A 61 6.50 -0.91 -7.92
N ILE A 62 5.30 -0.36 -7.90
CA ILE A 62 4.30 -0.56 -6.86
C ILE A 62 2.99 -1.08 -7.47
N ILE A 63 2.40 -2.09 -6.84
CA ILE A 63 1.11 -2.66 -7.19
C ILE A 63 0.13 -2.27 -6.11
N LEU A 64 -0.85 -1.44 -6.44
CA LEU A 64 -1.97 -1.06 -5.58
C LEU A 64 -3.13 -2.03 -5.84
N GLN A 65 -3.39 -2.96 -4.92
CA GLN A 65 -4.43 -3.97 -5.08
C GLN A 65 -5.82 -3.41 -4.72
N PRO A 66 -6.90 -3.87 -5.37
CA PRO A 66 -8.27 -3.43 -5.08
C PRO A 66 -8.73 -3.63 -3.63
N ASP A 67 -8.07 -4.50 -2.86
CA ASP A 67 -8.36 -4.77 -1.44
C ASP A 67 -7.64 -3.82 -0.47
N SER A 68 -7.12 -2.71 -0.99
CA SER A 68 -6.34 -1.70 -0.26
C SER A 68 -5.00 -2.21 0.28
N THR A 69 -4.46 -3.31 -0.24
CA THR A 69 -3.06 -3.72 0.01
C THR A 69 -2.13 -3.23 -1.09
N TYR A 70 -0.84 -3.05 -0.78
CA TYR A 70 0.17 -2.84 -1.81
C TYR A 70 1.35 -3.78 -1.63
N ALA A 71 2.05 -4.01 -2.74
CA ALA A 71 3.39 -4.57 -2.78
C ALA A 71 4.28 -3.67 -3.64
N MET A 72 5.56 -3.52 -3.27
CA MET A 72 6.54 -2.79 -4.06
C MET A 72 7.85 -3.55 -4.17
N GLN A 73 8.55 -3.34 -5.28
CA GLN A 73 9.90 -3.85 -5.49
C GLN A 73 10.71 -2.86 -6.33
N GLY A 74 11.99 -2.69 -6.00
CA GLY A 74 12.87 -1.81 -6.75
C GLY A 74 14.25 -1.72 -6.12
N PHE A 75 14.84 -0.53 -6.21
CA PHE A 75 16.11 -0.23 -5.56
C PHE A 75 16.10 1.13 -4.87
N TYR A 76 17.00 1.25 -3.89
CA TYR A 76 17.42 2.47 -3.24
C TYR A 76 18.87 2.79 -3.67
N TYR A 77 19.18 4.06 -3.87
CA TYR A 77 20.51 4.54 -4.18
C TYR A 77 20.79 5.82 -3.39
N SER A 78 22.03 5.93 -2.92
CA SER A 78 22.60 7.18 -2.42
C SER A 78 24.06 7.26 -2.89
N PRO A 79 24.54 8.43 -3.31
CA PRO A 79 25.94 8.59 -3.69
C PRO A 79 26.92 8.25 -2.55
N SER A 80 26.49 8.36 -1.28
CA SER A 80 27.33 7.96 -0.13
C SER A 80 27.62 6.47 -0.09
N LEU A 81 26.70 5.64 -0.59
CA LEU A 81 26.85 4.19 -0.67
C LEU A 81 27.49 3.75 -1.99
N GLY A 82 27.27 4.51 -3.07
CA GLY A 82 27.79 4.21 -4.39
C GLY A 82 27.23 2.94 -5.03
N VAL A 83 26.22 2.30 -4.43
CA VAL A 83 25.62 1.04 -4.88
C VAL A 83 24.09 1.13 -4.86
N GLN A 84 23.45 0.33 -5.72
CA GLN A 84 22.01 0.11 -5.66
C GLN A 84 21.69 -0.98 -4.64
N ILE A 85 20.84 -0.66 -3.68
CA ILE A 85 20.36 -1.60 -2.66
C ILE A 85 18.95 -2.04 -3.04
N PRO A 86 18.69 -3.35 -3.22
CA PRO A 86 17.33 -3.82 -3.48
C PRO A 86 16.38 -3.47 -2.34
N VAL A 87 15.16 -3.05 -2.71
CA VAL A 87 14.07 -2.79 -1.77
C VAL A 87 12.84 -3.61 -2.11
N GLN A 88 12.13 -4.02 -1.07
CA GLN A 88 10.82 -4.64 -1.16
C GLN A 88 9.92 -3.98 -0.12
N GLY A 89 8.63 -3.88 -0.37
CA GLY A 89 7.73 -3.30 0.61
C GLY A 89 6.32 -3.81 0.46
N GLN A 90 5.57 -3.67 1.54
CA GLN A 90 4.19 -4.14 1.64
C GLN A 90 3.43 -3.33 2.68
N GLY A 91 2.13 -3.22 2.50
CA GLY A 91 1.28 -2.53 3.46
C GLY A 91 -0.09 -2.22 2.90
N ARG A 92 -0.59 -1.03 3.24
CA ARG A 92 -1.93 -0.57 2.89
C ARG A 92 -1.88 0.72 2.09
N TRP A 93 -2.88 0.91 1.24
CA TRP A 93 -3.10 2.17 0.55
C TRP A 93 -4.57 2.57 0.58
N GLY A 94 -4.84 3.85 0.37
CA GLY A 94 -6.19 4.37 0.26
C GLY A 94 -6.20 5.82 -0.21
N MET A 95 -7.38 6.36 -0.47
CA MET A 95 -7.52 7.78 -0.72
C MET A 95 -7.58 8.54 0.60
N THR A 96 -7.08 9.75 0.61
CA THR A 96 -7.17 10.67 1.75
C THR A 96 -7.44 12.08 1.25
N ALA A 97 -8.25 12.84 1.99
CA ALA A 97 -8.47 14.27 1.73
C ALA A 97 -7.36 15.16 2.33
N ASN A 98 -6.45 14.59 3.13
CA ASN A 98 -5.42 15.31 3.87
C ASN A 98 -4.09 15.41 3.11
N GLY A 99 -4.11 15.22 1.79
CA GLY A 99 -2.91 15.35 0.98
C GLY A 99 -2.46 16.81 0.84
N PRO A 100 -1.19 17.05 0.46
CA PRO A 100 -0.64 18.41 0.34
C PRO A 100 -1.36 19.33 -0.66
N ARG A 101 -2.16 18.75 -1.56
CA ARG A 101 -2.98 19.46 -2.55
C ARG A 101 -4.45 19.03 -2.52
N GLY A 102 -4.92 18.48 -1.39
CA GLY A 102 -6.26 17.90 -1.25
C GLY A 102 -6.25 16.38 -1.39
N THR A 103 -7.10 15.84 -2.26
CA THR A 103 -7.21 14.38 -2.45
C THR A 103 -5.90 13.76 -2.91
N ALA A 104 -5.41 12.78 -2.18
CA ALA A 104 -4.18 12.05 -2.47
C ALA A 104 -4.35 10.55 -2.25
N ILE A 105 -3.49 9.76 -2.88
CA ILE A 105 -3.27 8.36 -2.55
C ILE A 105 -2.24 8.33 -1.43
N SER A 106 -2.59 7.74 -0.30
CA SER A 106 -1.69 7.49 0.82
C SER A 106 -1.26 6.03 0.79
N VAL A 107 0.04 5.78 0.92
CA VAL A 107 0.64 4.44 1.01
C VAL A 107 1.39 4.39 2.34
N SER A 108 1.12 3.36 3.15
CA SER A 108 1.76 3.18 4.45
C SER A 108 1.99 1.70 4.76
N GLY A 109 3.14 1.37 5.34
CA GLY A 109 3.51 -0.01 5.59
C GLY A 109 4.95 -0.17 6.02
N GLN A 110 5.58 -1.21 5.51
CA GLN A 110 6.96 -1.56 5.81
C GLN A 110 7.75 -1.68 4.50
N LEU A 111 9.02 -1.30 4.55
CA LEU A 111 9.99 -1.42 3.47
C LEU A 111 11.26 -2.10 3.99
N LEU A 112 11.59 -3.23 3.37
CA LEU A 112 12.85 -3.91 3.54
C LEU A 112 13.88 -3.28 2.62
N ARG A 113 14.92 -2.69 3.22
CA ARG A 113 16.18 -2.38 2.53
C ARG A 113 17.16 -3.49 2.86
N GLN A 114 17.77 -4.12 1.85
CA GLN A 114 18.69 -5.25 2.11
C GLN A 114 19.88 -4.88 3.02
N ASP A 115 20.29 -3.61 3.08
CA ASP A 115 21.38 -3.13 3.93
C ASP A 115 20.94 -2.69 5.34
N ALA A 116 19.65 -2.42 5.56
CA ALA A 116 19.14 -1.79 6.78
C ALA A 116 17.96 -2.54 7.45
N GLY A 117 17.45 -3.60 6.83
CA GLY A 117 16.30 -4.35 7.34
C GLY A 117 14.96 -3.66 7.06
N TRP A 118 13.94 -4.09 7.80
CA TRP A 118 12.58 -3.55 7.71
C TRP A 118 12.47 -2.21 8.44
N GLN A 119 11.90 -1.22 7.77
CA GLN A 119 11.60 0.08 8.33
C GLN A 119 10.20 0.54 7.97
N PRO A 120 9.57 1.40 8.79
CA PRO A 120 8.34 2.08 8.40
C PRO A 120 8.51 2.80 7.06
N PHE A 121 7.49 2.71 6.21
CA PHE A 121 7.48 3.38 4.93
C PHE A 121 6.13 4.04 4.72
N GLU A 122 6.17 5.31 4.37
CA GLU A 122 4.99 6.09 4.07
C GLU A 122 5.30 7.06 2.93
N PHE A 123 4.36 7.20 2.01
CA PHE A 123 4.36 8.32 1.08
C PHE A 123 2.94 8.65 0.64
N MET A 124 2.78 9.88 0.12
CA MET A 124 1.54 10.32 -0.50
C MET A 124 1.81 10.80 -1.92
N VAL A 125 0.90 10.53 -2.85
CA VAL A 125 0.96 11.09 -4.21
C VAL A 125 -0.40 11.66 -4.59
N THR A 126 -0.38 12.82 -5.22
CA THR A 126 -1.59 13.47 -5.74
C THR A 126 -1.82 12.98 -7.17
N PRO A 127 -3.02 12.52 -7.54
CA PRO A 127 -3.36 12.25 -8.93
C PRO A 127 -3.23 13.55 -9.76
N ALA A 128 -2.37 13.54 -10.78
CA ALA A 128 -2.35 14.61 -11.78
C ALA A 128 -3.35 14.29 -12.90
N ASP A 129 -3.39 13.03 -13.32
CA ASP A 129 -4.38 12.45 -14.23
C ASP A 129 -4.49 10.92 -13.99
N ASN A 130 -5.15 10.19 -14.90
CA ASN A 130 -5.39 8.74 -14.79
C ASN A 130 -4.14 7.86 -15.05
N ARG A 131 -3.00 8.46 -15.41
CA ARG A 131 -1.72 7.80 -15.74
C ARG A 131 -0.52 8.40 -15.00
N ASN A 132 -0.65 9.57 -14.41
CA ASN A 132 0.43 10.27 -13.72
C ASN A 132 0.01 10.63 -12.30
N LEU A 133 0.84 10.24 -11.34
CA LEU A 133 0.74 10.66 -9.95
C LEU A 133 1.99 11.46 -9.60
N TYR A 134 1.83 12.50 -8.79
CA TYR A 134 2.92 13.38 -8.43
C TYR A 134 2.82 13.89 -6.99
N LEU A 135 3.96 14.00 -6.33
CA LEU A 135 4.13 14.78 -5.13
C LEU A 135 5.41 15.61 -5.25
N GLN A 136 5.32 16.88 -4.85
CA GLN A 136 6.48 17.63 -4.42
C GLN A 136 6.19 18.22 -3.06
N PHE A 137 7.03 17.87 -2.09
CA PHE A 137 6.98 18.37 -0.74
C PHE A 137 8.29 19.07 -0.42
N ARG A 138 8.18 20.28 0.13
CA ARG A 138 9.33 21.05 0.60
C ARG A 138 9.34 21.00 2.12
N GLY A 139 10.22 20.18 2.68
CA GLY A 139 10.46 20.12 4.12
C GLY A 139 11.36 21.26 4.60
N ASN A 140 11.89 21.13 5.82
CA ASN A 140 12.85 22.09 6.37
C ASN A 140 14.28 21.88 5.84
N THR A 141 14.64 20.64 5.49
CA THR A 141 16.00 20.26 5.11
C THR A 141 16.11 19.64 3.72
N HIS A 142 15.01 19.11 3.17
CA HIS A 142 14.99 18.44 1.87
C HIS A 142 13.77 18.84 1.03
N MET A 143 13.95 18.75 -0.30
CA MET A 143 12.86 18.63 -1.26
C MET A 143 12.61 17.14 -1.50
N THR A 144 11.37 16.71 -1.33
CA THR A 144 10.92 15.37 -1.68
C THR A 144 10.12 15.44 -2.98
N ASN A 145 10.52 14.69 -3.99
CA ASN A 145 9.80 14.55 -5.24
C ASN A 145 9.43 13.09 -5.45
N ILE A 146 8.17 12.83 -5.78
CA ILE A 146 7.68 11.51 -6.16
C ILE A 146 6.92 11.65 -7.46
N SER A 147 7.28 10.87 -8.46
CA SER A 147 6.55 10.76 -9.72
C SER A 147 6.25 9.30 -9.99
N CYS A 148 4.99 8.95 -10.18
CA CYS A 148 4.58 7.60 -10.56
C CYS A 148 3.84 7.63 -11.89
N GLN A 149 4.12 6.64 -12.75
CA GLN A 149 3.52 6.51 -14.07
C GLN A 149 2.98 5.10 -14.28
N ARG A 150 1.89 5.03 -15.04
CA ARG A 150 1.20 3.81 -15.45
C ARG A 150 1.48 3.50 -16.92
#